data_AF-A0A7C3TLT6-F1
#
_entry.id   AF-A0A7C3TLT6-F1
#
_cell.length_a   1.000
_cell.length_b   1.000
_cell.length_c   1.000
_cell.angle_alpha   90.00
_cell.angle_beta   90.00
_cell.angle_gamma   90.00
#
_symmetry.space_group_name_H-M   'P 1'
#
loop_
_entity.id
_entity.type
_entity.pdbx_description
1 polymer ?
#
loop_
_entity_poly.entity_id
_entity_poly.type
_entity_poly.pdbx_seq_one_letter_code
_entity_poly.pdbx_strand_id
1 'polypeptide(L)'
;MRKSAILAAALTAWCAGAYGAATPADDGQSSVPVKIVVLFSSGVGYFEHVGPVRGDSSTELRFKTQQINDILKSLVLQDLGGGRVSTIVYPSQEPISRLLRSFQVDITS
;
A
#
# COMPACT_ATOMS: atom_id res chain seq x y z
N MET A 1 56.82 -48.50 -25.99
CA MET A 1 55.83 -48.40 -24.90
C MET A 1 54.81 -47.32 -25.25
N ARG A 2 53.53 -47.72 -25.19
CA ARG A 2 52.22 -47.03 -25.19
C ARG A 2 52.13 -45.49 -25.43
N LYS A 3 51.25 -45.18 -26.40
CA LYS A 3 50.60 -43.89 -26.72
C LYS A 3 49.76 -43.34 -25.55
N SER A 4 49.68 -42.01 -25.42
CA SER A 4 48.57 -41.15 -24.91
C SER A 4 49.13 -39.73 -24.77
N ALA A 5 48.71 -38.64 -25.45
CA ALA A 5 47.40 -38.10 -25.82
C ALA A 5 46.43 -38.05 -24.64
N ILE A 6 46.18 -36.87 -24.08
CA ILE A 6 44.90 -36.41 -23.51
C ILE A 6 44.92 -34.89 -23.26
N LEU A 7 44.04 -34.24 -24.03
CA LEU A 7 43.14 -33.11 -23.79
C LEU A 7 43.55 -31.80 -23.09
N ALA A 8 43.23 -30.74 -23.84
CA ALA A 8 42.87 -29.40 -23.40
C ALA A 8 41.59 -29.37 -22.54
N ALA A 9 41.51 -28.40 -21.61
CA ALA A 9 40.27 -27.73 -21.25
C ALA A 9 40.59 -26.37 -20.64
N ALA A 10 40.13 -25.32 -21.32
CA ALA A 10 40.28 -23.92 -20.94
C ALA A 10 39.42 -23.59 -19.72
N LEU A 11 40.02 -23.06 -18.64
CA LEU A 11 39.26 -22.40 -17.58
C LEU A 11 38.99 -20.94 -17.98
N THR A 12 37.85 -20.74 -18.64
CA THR A 12 37.16 -19.44 -18.64
C THR A 12 36.03 -19.53 -17.62
N ALA A 13 36.34 -19.25 -16.35
CA ALA A 13 35.32 -19.13 -15.31
C ALA A 13 34.76 -17.70 -15.33
N TRP A 14 33.71 -17.56 -16.13
CA TRP A 14 32.85 -16.38 -16.24
C TRP A 14 32.20 -16.13 -14.86
N CYS A 15 32.65 -15.11 -14.12
CA CYS A 15 31.88 -14.57 -12.99
C CYS A 15 30.66 -13.82 -13.54
N ALA A 16 29.65 -14.56 -13.97
CA ALA A 16 28.34 -14.00 -14.24
C ALA A 16 27.70 -13.67 -12.89
N GLY A 17 27.68 -12.38 -12.55
CA GLY A 17 27.03 -11.87 -11.36
C GLY A 17 25.60 -12.36 -11.28
N ALA A 18 25.29 -13.14 -10.24
CA ALA A 18 23.93 -13.35 -9.81
C ALA A 18 23.44 -12.03 -9.19
N TYR A 19 23.07 -11.08 -10.03
CA TYR A 19 22.16 -10.02 -9.64
C TYR A 19 20.84 -10.73 -9.35
N GLY A 20 20.57 -10.97 -8.06
CA GLY A 20 19.26 -11.40 -7.61
C GLY A 20 18.25 -10.41 -8.16
N ALA A 21 17.46 -10.84 -9.13
CA ALA A 21 16.31 -10.10 -9.58
C ALA A 21 15.35 -10.04 -8.39
N ALA A 22 15.40 -8.94 -7.64
CA ALA A 22 14.35 -8.58 -6.73
C ALA A 22 13.08 -8.53 -7.57
N THR A 23 12.22 -9.53 -7.42
CA THR A 23 10.86 -9.48 -7.96
C THR A 23 10.28 -8.18 -7.40
N PRO A 24 9.81 -7.25 -8.26
CA PRO A 24 9.15 -6.06 -7.74
C PRO A 24 8.06 -6.56 -6.80
N ALA A 25 8.14 -6.14 -5.53
CA ALA A 25 7.06 -6.36 -4.60
C ALA A 25 5.82 -5.83 -5.32
N ASP A 26 4.86 -6.73 -5.60
CA ASP A 26 3.52 -6.30 -5.94
C ASP A 26 3.14 -5.34 -4.82
N ASP A 27 2.98 -4.05 -5.14
CA ASP A 27 2.58 -3.03 -4.17
C ASP A 27 1.17 -3.47 -3.75
N GLY A 28 1.13 -4.35 -2.76
CA GLY A 28 0.05 -5.30 -2.55
C GLY A 28 -1.18 -4.55 -2.13
N GLN A 29 -1.92 -4.04 -3.11
CA GLN A 29 -3.16 -3.32 -2.90
C GLN A 29 -4.31 -4.29 -3.13
N SER A 30 -4.85 -4.81 -2.02
CA SER A 30 -6.05 -5.63 -2.06
C SER A 30 -7.25 -4.71 -2.22
N SER A 31 -8.05 -4.98 -3.26
CA SER A 31 -9.31 -4.29 -3.46
C SER A 31 -10.38 -4.89 -2.56
N VAL A 32 -10.89 -4.09 -1.63
CA VAL A 32 -12.04 -4.45 -0.79
C VAL A 32 -13.24 -3.63 -1.25
N PRO A 33 -14.12 -4.18 -2.10
CA PRO A 33 -15.21 -3.41 -2.69
C PRO A 33 -16.32 -3.13 -1.66
N VAL A 34 -17.09 -2.08 -1.91
CA VAL A 34 -18.33 -1.81 -1.18
C VAL A 34 -19.34 -2.91 -1.48
N LYS A 35 -19.94 -3.50 -0.44
CA LYS A 35 -21.01 -4.48 -0.56
C LYS A 35 -22.36 -3.96 -0.09
N ILE A 36 -22.36 -3.13 0.96
CA ILE A 36 -23.59 -2.59 1.55
C ILE A 36 -23.48 -1.07 1.64
N VAL A 37 -24.58 -0.42 1.26
CA VAL A 37 -24.76 1.02 1.40
C VAL A 37 -26.12 1.26 2.05
N VAL A 38 -26.13 1.98 3.17
CA VAL A 38 -27.36 2.40 3.84
C VAL A 38 -27.35 3.92 3.96
N LEU A 39 -28.45 4.57 3.57
CA LEU A 39 -28.62 6.01 3.65
C LEU A 39 -29.72 6.32 4.66
N PHE A 40 -29.40 7.15 5.63
CA PHE A 40 -30.33 7.61 6.65
C PHE A 40 -30.91 8.98 6.27
N SER A 41 -32.15 9.26 6.68
CA SER A 41 -32.81 10.57 6.46
C SER A 41 -32.11 11.73 7.18
N SER A 42 -31.23 11.42 8.15
CA SER A 42 -30.35 12.38 8.82
C SER A 42 -29.22 12.91 7.92
N GLY A 43 -29.02 12.33 6.73
CA GLY A 43 -27.92 12.68 5.83
C GLY A 43 -26.61 11.94 6.11
N VAL A 44 -26.61 10.97 7.03
CA VAL A 44 -25.46 10.08 7.28
C VAL A 44 -25.56 8.85 6.37
N GLY A 45 -24.43 8.41 5.81
CA GLY A 45 -24.31 7.18 5.03
C GLY A 45 -23.45 6.15 5.74
N TYR A 46 -23.87 4.88 5.71
CA TYR A 46 -23.09 3.74 6.16
C TYR A 46 -22.62 2.94 4.94
N PHE A 47 -21.32 2.64 4.90
CA PHE A 47 -20.67 1.93 3.81
C PHE A 47 -19.89 0.75 4.37
N GLU A 48 -20.22 -0.45 3.90
CA GLU A 48 -19.53 -1.67 4.30
C GLU A 48 -18.64 -2.16 3.15
N HIS A 49 -17.34 -2.23 3.42
CA HIS A 49 -16.36 -2.80 2.50
C HIS A 49 -16.04 -4.22 2.94
N VAL A 50 -16.32 -5.20 2.07
CA VAL A 50 -16.05 -6.62 2.35
C VAL A 50 -15.43 -7.28 1.14
N GLY A 51 -14.30 -7.94 1.37
CA GLY A 51 -13.52 -8.61 0.35
C GLY A 51 -12.35 -9.38 0.94
N PRO A 52 -11.82 -10.38 0.22
CA PRO A 52 -10.66 -11.13 0.67
C PRO A 52 -9.40 -10.27 0.57
N VAL A 53 -8.59 -10.27 1.63
CA VAL A 53 -7.23 -9.73 1.64
C VAL A 53 -6.28 -10.91 1.81
N ARG A 54 -5.27 -11.03 0.95
CA ARG A 54 -4.32 -12.15 0.97
C ARG A 54 -2.91 -11.66 1.27
N GLY A 55 -2.22 -12.36 2.16
CA GLY A 55 -0.87 -12.00 2.57
C GLY A 55 -0.81 -10.64 3.25
N ASP A 56 0.37 -10.02 3.21
CA ASP A 56 0.60 -8.67 3.72
C ASP A 56 0.23 -7.66 2.65
N SER A 57 -1.04 -7.25 2.65
CA SER A 57 -1.59 -6.35 1.65
C SER A 57 -2.30 -5.17 2.32
N SER A 58 -2.22 -4.01 1.68
CA SER A 58 -2.89 -2.78 2.10
C SER A 58 -4.15 -2.55 1.27
N THR A 59 -5.11 -1.80 1.84
CA THR A 59 -6.29 -1.35 1.12
C THR A 59 -6.41 0.15 1.30
N GLU A 60 -6.57 0.87 0.19
CA GLU A 60 -6.78 2.31 0.19
C GLU A 60 -8.28 2.63 0.20
N LEU A 61 -8.72 3.43 1.18
CA LEU A 61 -10.06 3.99 1.23
C LEU A 61 -9.99 5.50 1.04
N ARG A 62 -10.77 6.02 0.09
CA ARG A 62 -10.75 7.45 -0.30
C ARG A 62 -11.98 8.16 0.21
N PHE A 63 -11.77 9.25 0.94
CA PHE A 63 -12.82 10.08 1.51
C PHE A 63 -12.57 11.57 1.23
N LYS A 64 -13.60 12.40 1.35
CA LYS A 64 -13.45 13.86 1.28
C LYS A 64 -12.71 14.35 2.53
N THR A 65 -11.76 15.26 2.37
CA THR A 65 -10.96 15.82 3.48
C THR A 65 -11.82 16.37 4.61
N GLN A 66 -12.94 17.02 4.29
CA GLN A 66 -13.87 17.60 5.27
C GLN A 66 -14.51 16.57 6.21
N GLN A 67 -14.56 15.29 5.81
CA GLN A 67 -15.24 14.22 6.55
C GLN A 67 -14.28 13.32 7.32
N ILE A 68 -12.96 13.50 7.16
CA ILE A 68 -11.96 12.59 7.73
C ILE A 68 -12.10 12.43 9.25
N ASN A 69 -12.38 13.51 9.97
CA ASN A 69 -12.53 13.45 11.42
C ASN A 69 -13.67 12.52 11.85
N ASP A 70 -14.77 12.50 11.08
CA ASP A 70 -15.92 11.67 11.39
C ASP A 70 -15.66 10.22 10.97
N ILE A 71 -14.96 10.02 9.85
CA ILE A 71 -14.48 8.70 9.43
C ILE A 71 -13.55 8.09 10.47
N LEU A 72 -12.53 8.79 10.95
CA LEU A 72 -11.59 8.25 11.93
C LEU A 72 -12.27 7.89 13.26
N LYS A 73 -13.35 8.58 13.63
CA LYS A 73 -14.12 8.28 14.86
C LYS A 73 -15.11 7.12 14.70
N SER A 74 -15.53 6.81 13.47
CA SER A 74 -16.58 5.83 13.19
C SER A 74 -16.11 4.61 12.41
N LEU A 75 -14.86 4.61 11.92
CA LEU A 75 -14.27 3.49 11.18
C LEU A 75 -14.09 2.28 12.10
N VAL A 76 -14.72 1.18 11.72
CA VAL A 76 -14.57 -0.12 12.37
C VAL A 76 -13.94 -1.07 11.35
N LEU A 77 -12.87 -1.74 11.77
CA LEU A 77 -12.19 -2.76 10.98
C LEU A 77 -12.29 -4.08 11.72
N GLN A 78 -12.71 -5.12 11.02
CA GLN A 78 -12.81 -6.46 11.55
C GLN A 78 -12.21 -7.43 10.55
N ASP A 79 -11.38 -8.34 11.04
CA ASP A 79 -10.95 -9.49 10.27
C ASP A 79 -11.83 -10.70 10.62
N LEU A 80 -12.36 -11.34 9.58
CA LEU A 80 -13.19 -12.54 9.67
C LEU A 80 -12.38 -13.83 9.33
N GLY A 81 -11.17 -13.69 8.78
CA GLY A 81 -10.32 -14.77 8.29
C GLY A 81 -9.22 -15.21 9.27
N GLY A 82 -9.15 -14.63 10.47
CA GLY A 82 -8.20 -15.03 11.52
C GLY A 82 -6.80 -14.43 11.40
N GLY A 83 -6.60 -13.45 10.52
CA GLY A 83 -5.41 -12.60 10.49
C GLY A 83 -5.50 -11.42 11.48
N ARG A 84 -4.76 -10.35 11.18
CA ARG A 84 -4.66 -9.17 12.04
C ARG A 84 -4.65 -7.88 11.22
N VAL A 85 -5.51 -6.94 11.61
CA VAL A 85 -5.44 -5.55 11.14
C VAL A 85 -4.28 -4.85 11.83
N SER A 86 -3.36 -4.28 11.05
CA SER A 86 -2.10 -3.69 11.55
C SER A 86 -2.23 -2.19 11.79
N THR A 87 -1.85 -1.37 10.83
CA THR A 87 -1.72 0.08 10.96
C THR A 87 -2.62 0.78 9.95
N ILE A 88 -3.33 1.82 10.42
CA ILE A 88 -4.10 2.72 9.57
C ILE A 88 -3.23 3.95 9.32
N VAL A 89 -2.93 4.23 8.05
CA VAL A 89 -2.15 5.41 7.65
C VAL A 89 -3.08 6.42 7.02
N TYR A 90 -3.23 7.58 7.66
CA TYR A 90 -3.86 8.76 7.06
C TYR A 90 -2.79 9.84 6.87
N PRO A 91 -2.48 10.25 5.63
CA PRO A 91 -1.55 11.35 5.40
C PRO A 91 -2.21 12.66 5.86
N SER A 92 -1.75 13.20 6.98
CA SER A 92 -2.20 14.50 7.49
C SER A 92 -1.96 15.58 6.43
N GLN A 93 -3.02 16.06 5.81
CA GLN A 93 -2.98 17.31 5.06
C GLN A 93 -3.03 18.45 6.08
N GLU A 94 -1.91 18.73 6.76
CA GLU A 94 -1.76 20.07 7.31
C GLU A 94 -1.77 21.02 6.11
N PRO A 95 -2.74 21.94 6.01
CA PRO A 95 -2.75 22.87 4.91
C PRO A 95 -1.44 23.66 5.00
N ILE A 96 -0.62 23.64 3.95
CA ILE A 96 0.51 24.55 3.80
C ILE A 96 0.03 26.00 4.08
N SER A 97 -1.22 26.31 3.80
CA SER A 97 -1.86 27.59 4.14
C SER A 97 -1.92 27.90 5.65
N ARG A 98 -1.96 26.92 6.54
CA ARG A 98 -1.88 27.14 8.00
C ARG A 98 -0.44 27.44 8.44
N LEU A 99 0.55 26.77 7.84
CA LEU A 99 1.97 27.08 8.03
C LEU A 99 2.31 28.47 7.46
N LEU A 100 1.87 28.80 6.26
CA LEU A 100 2.09 30.11 5.62
C LEU A 100 1.36 31.26 6.33
N ARG A 101 0.20 31.01 6.95
CA ARG A 101 -0.49 32.01 7.78
C ARG A 101 0.29 32.36 9.05
N SER A 102 1.08 31.44 9.60
CA SER A 102 2.03 31.75 10.69
C SER A 102 3.22 32.60 10.21
N PHE A 103 3.50 32.60 8.92
CA PHE A 103 4.52 33.45 8.28
C PHE A 103 3.98 34.77 7.72
N GLN A 104 2.68 35.08 7.88
CA GLN A 104 2.03 36.30 7.33
C GLN A 104 2.21 36.47 5.81
N VAL A 105 2.48 35.41 5.06
CA VAL A 105 2.60 35.47 3.60
C VAL A 105 1.27 35.05 2.97
N ASP A 106 0.58 36.01 2.35
CA ASP A 106 -0.60 35.76 1.51
C ASP A 106 -0.15 35.72 0.04
N ILE A 107 -0.33 34.57 -0.62
CA ILE A 107 -0.02 34.35 -2.05
C ILE A 107 -1.30 34.08 -2.85
N THR A 108 -2.41 34.69 -2.43
CA THR A 108 -3.61 34.77 -3.28
C THR A 108 -3.37 35.87 -4.32
N SER A 109 -2.96 35.48 -5.52
CA SER A 109 -3.03 36.33 -6.73
C SER A 109 -4.06 35.78 -7.70
#